data_AF-A0A6G2G2H8-F1
#
_entry.id   AF-A0A6G2G2H8-F1
#
_cell.length_a   1.000
_cell.length_b   1.000
_cell.length_c   1.000
_cell.angle_alpha   90.00
_cell.angle_beta   90.00
_cell.angle_gamma   90.00
#
_symmetry.space_group_name_H-M   'P 1'
#
loop_
_entity.id
_entity.type
_entity.pdbx_description
1 polymer ?
#
loop_
_entity_poly.entity_id
_entity_poly.type
_entity_poly.pdbx_seq_one_letter_code
_entity_poly.pdbx_strand_id
1 'polypeptide(L)' 'VEYLADAVFVLQYVRPSDFRETRLAIEIQKIRDANHSRETKPYELTSDGISVYRQANIF' A
#
# COMPACT_ATOMS: atom_id res chain seq x y z
N VAL A 1 -18.09 -1.07 6.02
CA VAL A 1 -17.51 -1.82 4.87
C VAL A 1 -16.67 -3.02 5.33
N GLU A 2 -15.97 -2.94 6.47
CA GLU A 2 -15.12 -4.00 7.03
C GLU A 2 -15.81 -5.37 7.26
N TYR A 3 -17.13 -5.40 7.42
CA TYR A 3 -17.87 -6.66 7.67
C TYR A 3 -18.42 -7.34 6.42
N LEU A 4 -18.38 -6.69 5.25
CA LEU A 4 -18.95 -7.22 4.00
C LEU A 4 -17.91 -7.58 2.94
N ALA A 5 -16.74 -6.93 2.94
CA ALA A 5 -15.71 -7.22 1.96
C ALA A 5 -14.91 -8.50 2.32
N ASP A 6 -14.35 -9.19 1.34
CA ASP A 6 -13.40 -10.29 1.59
C ASP A 6 -11.95 -9.80 1.55
N ALA A 7 -11.64 -8.78 0.75
CA ALA A 7 -10.33 -8.12 0.72
C ALA A 7 -10.49 -6.60 0.71
N VAL A 8 -9.54 -5.90 1.35
CA VAL A 8 -9.49 -4.43 1.38
C VAL A 8 -8.06 -3.97 1.13
N PHE A 9 -7.90 -3.15 0.09
CA PHE A 9 -6.64 -2.51 -0.28
C PHE A 9 -6.80 -1.01 -0.10
N VAL A 10 -5.84 -0.39 0.60
CA VAL A 10 -5.81 1.06 0.83
C VAL A 10 -4.69 1.65 0.00
N LEU A 11 -5.04 2.62 -0.85
CA LEU A 11 -4.10 3.41 -1.65
C LEU A 11 -4.08 4.82 -1.05
N GLN A 12 -2.91 5.29 -0.64
CA GLN A 12 -2.77 6.55 0.07
C GLN A 12 -1.52 7.32 -0.34
N TYR A 13 -1.58 8.64 -0.20
CA TYR A 13 -0.42 9.52 -0.26
C TYR A 13 0.19 9.61 1.14
N VAL A 14 1.43 9.17 1.28
CA VAL A 14 2.18 9.28 2.52
C VAL A 14 3.16 10.44 2.39
N ARG A 15 3.03 11.43 3.27
CA ARG A 15 3.96 12.54 3.40
C ARG A 15 4.78 12.34 4.68
N PRO A 16 6.08 12.03 4.59
CA PRO A 16 6.95 11.97 5.76
C PRO A 16 7.03 13.34 6.46
N SER A 17 7.18 13.35 7.78
CA SER A 17 7.34 14.57 8.59
C SER A 17 8.54 15.43 8.19
N ASP A 18 9.53 14.82 7.53
CA ASP A 18 10.86 15.40 7.30
C ASP A 18 10.96 16.17 5.98
N PHE A 19 9.86 16.76 5.50
CA PHE A 19 9.78 17.51 4.23
C PHE A 19 10.22 16.72 2.97
N ARG A 20 10.23 15.39 3.04
CA ARG A 20 10.50 14.53 1.88
C ARG A 20 9.31 14.54 0.91
N GLU A 21 9.59 14.17 -0.34
CA GLU A 21 8.57 14.04 -1.38
C GLU A 21 7.41 13.14 -0.94
N THR A 22 6.19 13.51 -1.35
CA THR A 22 5.00 12.71 -1.09
C THR A 22 5.09 11.43 -1.90
N ARG A 23 4.95 10.28 -1.25
CA ARG A 23 5.01 8.96 -1.91
C ARG A 23 3.65 8.31 -1.95
N LEU A 24 3.42 7.55 -3.01
CA LEU A 24 2.25 6.67 -3.11
C LEU A 24 2.53 5.36 -2.37
N ALA A 25 1.57 4.92 -1.56
CA ALA A 25 1.70 3.73 -0.76
C ALA A 25 0.43 2.87 -0.80
N ILE A 26 0.63 1.56 -0.77
CA ILE A 26 -0.42 0.55 -0.73
C ILE A 26 -0.32 -0.25 0.56
N GLU A 27 -1.47 -0.53 1.16
CA GLU A 27 -1.60 -1.36 2.34
C GLU A 27 -2.72 -2.38 2.13
N ILE A 28 -2.47 -3.62 2.55
CA ILE A 28 -3.50 -4.65 2.60
C ILE A 28 -4.09 -4.61 4.01
N GLN A 29 -5.29 -4.05 4.10
CA GLN A 29 -6.02 -3.92 5.37
C GLN A 29 -6.56 -5.28 5.82
N LYS A 30 -7.07 -6.08 4.86
CA LYS A 30 -7.47 -7.46 5.13
C LYS A 30 -7.51 -8.31 3.86
N ILE A 31 -7.37 -9.62 4.05
CA ILE A 31 -7.82 -10.66 3.13
C ILE A 31 -8.43 -11.78 3.98
N ARG A 32 -9.66 -12.18 3.69
CA ARG A 32 -10.33 -13.30 4.37
C ARG A 32 -9.69 -14.61 3.92
N ASP A 33 -9.48 -15.51 4.87
CA ASP A 33 -8.96 -16.88 4.64
C ASP A 33 -7.59 -16.96 3.94
N ALA A 34 -6.80 -15.87 3.95
CA ALA A 34 -5.43 -15.87 3.43
C ALA A 34 -4.50 -14.96 4.23
N ASN A 35 -3.25 -15.40 4.39
CA ASN A 35 -2.19 -14.57 4.93
C ASN A 35 -1.87 -13.44 3.94
N HIS A 36 -1.63 -12.24 4.47
CA HIS A 36 -1.23 -11.08 3.69
C HIS A 36 -0.15 -10.28 4.41
N SER A 37 0.57 -9.46 3.64
CA SER A 37 1.53 -8.53 4.23
C SER A 37 0.79 -7.45 5.02
N ARG A 38 1.27 -7.19 6.23
CA ARG A 38 0.82 -6.07 7.08
C ARG A 38 1.66 -4.81 6.89
N GLU A 39 2.62 -4.86 5.97
CA GLU A 39 3.50 -3.74 5.69
C GLU A 39 2.87 -2.83 4.65
N THR A 40 2.92 -1.54 4.90
CA THR A 40 2.64 -0.55 3.87
C THR A 40 3.82 -0.50 2.91
N LYS A 41 3.57 -0.70 1.61
CA LYS A 41 4.61 -0.74 0.57
C LYS A 41 4.48 0.46 -0.35
N PRO A 42 5.59 1.08 -0.79
CA PRO A 42 5.50 2.12 -1.79
C PRO A 42 5.18 1.51 -3.16
N TYR A 43 4.44 2.26 -3.97
CA TYR A 43 4.17 1.91 -5.36
C TYR A 43 4.35 3.10 -6.28
N GLU A 44 4.53 2.81 -7.57
CA GLU A 44 4.59 3.82 -8.64
C GLU A 44 3.63 3.46 -9.77
N LEU A 45 3.15 4.50 -10.46
CA LEU A 45 2.34 4.37 -11.67
C LEU A 45 3.28 4.45 -12.87
N THR A 46 3.42 3.34 -13.59
CA THR A 46 4.18 3.25 -14.85
C THR A 46 3.22 3.22 -16.04
N SER A 47 3.76 3.29 -17.26
CA SER A 47 2.96 3.09 -18.49
C SER A 47 2.30 1.71 -18.56
N ASP A 48 2.83 0.74 -17.82
CA ASP A 48 2.39 -0.66 -17.84
C ASP A 48 1.47 -1.00 -16.66
N GLY A 49 1.24 -0.05 -15.74
CA GLY A 49 0.34 -0.20 -14.59
C GLY A 49 0.98 0.17 -13.25
N ILE A 50 0.59 -0.55 -12.19
CA ILE A 50 1.08 -0.31 -10.82
C ILE A 50 2.28 -1.22 -10.54
N SER A 51 3.42 -0.61 -10.21
CA SER A 51 4.61 -1.31 -9.74
C SER A 51 4.75 -1.19 -8.23
N VAL A 52 4.69 -2.31 -7.50
CA VAL A 52 4.84 -2.35 -6.03
C VAL A 52 6.25 -2.82 -5.67
N TYR A 53 6.98 -1.99 -4.92
CA TYR A 53 8.34 -2.30 -4.51
C TYR A 53 8.35 -3.30 -3.34
N ARG A 54 8.86 -4.51 -3.57
CA ARG A 54 8.87 -5.58 -2.55
C ARG A 54 9.83 -5.33 -1.39
N GLN A 55 11.00 -4.77 -1.68
CA GLN A 55 12.09 -4.56 -0.72
C GLN A 55 12.16 -3.13 -0.17
N ALA A 56 11.28 -2.22 -0.61
CA ALA A 56 11.24 -0.86 -0.10
C ALA A 56 10.31 -0.78 1.11
N ASN A 57 10.79 -0.15 2.18
CA ASN A 57 9.97 0.27 3.30
C ASN A 57 9.77 1.79 3.21
N ILE A 58 8.61 2.28 3.64
CA ILE A 58 8.29 3.71 3.64
C ILE A 58 8.84 4.46 4.88
N PHE A 59 9.44 3.72 5.83
CA PHE A 59 10.06 4.24 7.05
C PHE A 59 11.55 3.88 7.11
#